data_AF-A0A1D2SDK3-F1
#
_entry.id   AF-A0A1D2SDK3-F1
#
_cell.length_a   1.000
_cell.length_b   1.000
_cell.length_c   1.000
_cell.angle_alpha   90.00
_cell.angle_beta   90.00
_cell.angle_gamma   90.00
#
_symmetry.space_group_name_H-M   'P 1'
#
loop_
_entity.id
_entity.type
_entity.pdbx_description
1 polymer ?
#
loop_
_entity_poly.entity_id
_entity_poly.type
_entity_poly.pdbx_seq_one_letter_code
_entity_poly.pdbx_strand_id
1 'polypeptide(L)'
;MLERDAIVAAMAQRGVVRLRADWTNRDPAITEELARYGRNGVPLYLLFTPGQAAPRILPELLTTGIVMDALASVAPSSAVARSADR
;
A
#
# COMPACT_ATOMS: atom_id res chain seq x y z
N MET A 1 -1.95 -0.63 -12.29
CA MET A 1 -1.92 -1.85 -11.44
C MET A 1 -2.79 -1.67 -10.20
N LEU A 2 -2.46 -0.76 -9.28
CA LEU A 2 -3.24 -0.50 -8.06
C LEU A 2 -4.64 0.08 -8.30
N GLU A 3 -4.89 0.73 -9.44
CA GLU A 3 -6.21 1.28 -9.80
C GLU A 3 -7.20 0.23 -10.35
N ARG A 4 -6.84 -1.05 -10.42
CA ARG A 4 -7.77 -2.08 -10.91
C ARG A 4 -8.93 -2.22 -9.93
N ASP A 5 -10.17 -2.27 -10.43
CA ASP A 5 -11.39 -2.31 -9.60
C ASP A 5 -11.36 -3.37 -8.51
N ALA A 6 -10.92 -4.59 -8.82
CA ALA A 6 -10.81 -5.67 -7.85
C ALA A 6 -9.87 -5.34 -6.67
N ILE A 7 -8.79 -4.61 -6.93
CA ILE A 7 -7.84 -4.17 -5.92
C ILE A 7 -8.40 -3.00 -5.12
N VAL A 8 -9.03 -2.04 -5.78
CA VAL A 8 -9.69 -0.91 -5.12
C VAL A 8 -10.79 -1.41 -4.18
N ALA A 9 -11.59 -2.38 -4.61
CA ALA A 9 -12.60 -3.03 -3.78
C ALA A 9 -11.97 -3.78 -2.60
N ALA A 10 -10.90 -4.55 -2.82
CA ALA A 10 -10.20 -5.26 -1.76
C ALA A 10 -9.56 -4.31 -0.72
N MET A 11 -9.01 -3.18 -1.17
CA MET A 11 -8.52 -2.13 -0.28
C MET A 11 -9.65 -1.54 0.56
N ALA A 12 -10.78 -1.19 -0.08
CA ALA A 12 -11.93 -0.62 0.61
C ALA A 12 -12.50 -1.54 1.69
N GLN A 13 -12.69 -2.84 1.39
CA GLN A 13 -13.16 -3.84 2.35
C GLN A 13 -12.26 -3.96 3.60
N ARG A 14 -10.97 -3.62 3.45
CA ARG A 14 -9.95 -3.74 4.50
C ARG A 14 -9.59 -2.40 5.13
N GLY A 15 -10.23 -1.30 4.72
CA GLY A 15 -9.88 0.04 5.17
C GLY A 15 -8.46 0.45 4.79
N VAL A 16 -7.89 -0.12 3.72
CA VAL A 16 -6.56 0.24 3.22
C VAL A 16 -6.70 1.47 2.33
N VAL A 17 -5.87 2.47 2.58
CA VAL A 17 -5.79 3.69 1.77
C VAL A 17 -4.46 3.72 1.01
N ARG A 18 -4.47 4.34 -0.17
CA ARG A 18 -3.27 4.50 -0.99
C ARG A 18 -2.65 5.87 -0.76
N LEU A 19 -1.35 5.88 -0.52
CA LEU A 19 -0.52 7.08 -0.55
C LEU A 19 0.42 7.00 -1.76
N ARG A 20 0.53 8.10 -2.51
CA ARG A 20 1.45 8.21 -3.65
C ARG A 20 2.45 9.32 -3.38
N ALA A 21 3.73 8.96 -3.41
CA ALA A 21 4.83 9.91 -3.46
C ALA A 21 5.29 10.06 -4.91
N ASP A 22 5.36 11.29 -5.42
CA ASP A 22 5.82 11.58 -6.78
C ASP A 22 7.31 11.97 -6.77
N TRP A 23 8.17 11.11 -7.35
CA TRP A 23 9.62 11.29 -7.34
C TRP A 23 10.16 11.92 -8.63
N THR A 24 9.32 12.63 -9.40
CA THR A 24 9.75 13.19 -10.71
C THR A 24 10.89 14.21 -10.57
N ASN A 25 10.87 15.05 -9.53
CA ASN A 25 11.89 16.10 -9.32
C ASN A 25 13.01 15.70 -8.34
N ARG A 26 13.14 14.40 -8.03
CA ARG A 26 14.06 13.88 -7.00
C ARG A 26 13.93 14.65 -5.68
N ASP A 27 12.70 14.82 -5.22
CA ASP A 27 12.41 15.47 -3.94
C ASP A 27 13.33 14.91 -2.83
N PRO A 28 14.03 15.76 -2.05
CA PRO A 28 14.98 15.30 -1.05
C PRO A 28 14.35 14.41 0.04
N ALA A 29 13.12 14.70 0.47
CA ALA A 29 12.45 13.91 1.50
C ALA A 29 12.08 12.52 0.96
N ILE A 30 11.62 12.43 -0.29
CA ILE A 30 11.37 11.14 -0.94
C ILE A 30 12.68 10.37 -1.16
N THR A 31 13.75 11.07 -1.54
CA THR A 31 15.08 10.46 -1.74
C THR A 31 15.64 9.89 -0.44
N GLU A 32 15.49 10.60 0.67
CA GLU A 32 15.88 10.10 1.99
C GLU A 32 15.06 8.87 2.38
N GLU A 33 13.73 8.89 2.17
CA GLU A 33 12.87 7.75 2.49
C GLU A 33 13.22 6.54 1.62
N LEU A 34 13.49 6.72 0.32
CA LEU A 34 13.99 5.64 -0.54
C LEU A 34 15.31 5.06 -0.01
N ALA A 35 16.25 5.91 0.40
CA ALA A 35 17.54 5.48 0.94
C ALA A 35 17.40 4.67 2.25
N ARG A 36 16.42 5.00 3.11
CA ARG A 36 16.10 4.22 4.32
C ARG A 36 15.72 2.77 4.03
N TYR A 37 15.15 2.50 2.85
CA TYR A 37 14.86 1.14 2.36
C TYR A 37 15.93 0.59 1.40
N GLY A 38 17.11 1.22 1.34
CA GLY A 38 18.21 0.80 0.47
C GLY A 38 17.93 0.99 -1.02
N ARG A 39 17.04 1.93 -1.38
CA ARG A 39 16.64 2.21 -2.76
C ARG A 39 17.26 3.51 -3.25
N ASN A 40 17.74 3.46 -4.49
CA ASN A 40 18.26 4.63 -5.21
C ASN A 40 17.22 5.26 -6.16
N GLY A 41 15.98 4.78 -6.12
CA GLY A 41 14.89 5.26 -6.97
C GLY A 41 13.61 4.46 -6.85
N VAL A 42 12.63 4.85 -7.67
CA VAL A 42 11.32 4.17 -7.80
C VAL A 42 11.39 3.03 -8.83
N PRO A 43 10.50 2.02 -8.75
CA PRO A 43 9.37 1.88 -7.82
C PRO A 43 9.76 1.36 -6.43
N LEU A 44 9.09 1.87 -5.40
CA LEU A 44 9.07 1.29 -4.05
C LEU A 44 7.61 1.21 -3.59
N TYR A 45 7.20 0.04 -3.12
CA TYR A 45 5.86 -0.21 -2.60
C TYR A 45 5.95 -0.70 -1.17
N LEU A 46 5.23 -0.03 -0.27
CA LEU A 46 5.21 -0.30 1.16
C LEU A 46 3.76 -0.54 1.59
N LEU A 47 3.54 -1.59 2.37
CA LEU A 47 2.28 -1.84 3.05
C LEU A 47 2.47 -1.64 4.55
N PHE A 48 1.90 -0.58 5.08
CA PHE A 48 1.82 -0.31 6.52
C PHE A 48 0.57 -0.97 7.09
N THR A 49 0.72 -1.72 8.18
CA THR A 49 -0.39 -2.37 8.88
C THR A 49 -0.40 -1.98 10.35
N PRO A 50 -1.59 -1.80 10.96
CA PRO A 50 -1.68 -1.47 12.39
C PRO A 50 -0.96 -2.50 13.26
N GLY A 51 -0.20 -2.02 14.25
CA GLY A 51 0.54 -2.87 15.19
C GLY A 51 1.85 -3.45 14.63
N GLN A 52 2.25 -3.11 13.40
CA GLN A 52 3.58 -3.42 12.88
C GLN A 52 4.47 -2.17 12.88
N ALA A 53 5.68 -2.30 13.40
CA ALA A 53 6.64 -1.19 13.50
C ALA A 53 7.29 -0.83 12.14
N ALA A 54 7.45 -1.82 11.26
CA ALA A 54 8.02 -1.64 9.93
C ALA A 54 7.00 -2.03 8.85
N PRO A 55 6.99 -1.35 7.69
CA PRO A 55 6.13 -1.75 6.59
C PRO A 55 6.61 -3.06 5.96
N ARG A 56 5.68 -3.80 5.39
CA ARG A 56 6.02 -4.87 4.44
C ARG A 56 6.42 -4.24 3.12
N ILE A 57 7.65 -4.50 2.69
CA ILE A 57 8.14 -4.11 1.37
C ILE A 57 7.61 -5.09 0.33
N LEU A 58 7.01 -4.59 -0.75
CA LEU A 58 6.52 -5.42 -1.86
C LEU A 58 7.52 -5.43 -3.02
N PRO A 59 7.50 -6.47 -3.87
CA PRO A 59 8.33 -6.53 -5.07
C PRO A 59 8.09 -5.33 -6.02
N GLU A 60 9.15 -4.94 -6.73
CA GLU A 60 9.08 -3.86 -7.73
C GLU A 60 8.15 -4.21 -8.90
N LEU A 61 8.19 -5.47 -9.34
CA LEU A 61 7.25 -6.00 -10.32
C LEU A 61 5.94 -6.40 -9.62
N LEU A 62 5.00 -5.48 -9.61
CA LEU A 62 3.72 -5.65 -8.95
C LEU A 62 2.74 -6.43 -9.86
N THR A 63 2.25 -7.57 -9.38
CA THR A 63 1.18 -8.35 -10.05
C THR A 63 -0.10 -8.34 -9.21
N THR A 64 -1.24 -8.68 -9.81
CA THR A 64 -2.51 -8.75 -9.08
C THR A 64 -2.44 -9.73 -7.93
N GLY A 65 -1.83 -10.90 -8.12
CA GLY A 65 -1.62 -11.88 -7.06
C GLY A 65 -0.86 -11.29 -5.88
N ILE A 66 0.30 -10.65 -6.14
CA ILE A 66 1.13 -10.04 -5.09
C ILE A 66 0.35 -9.03 -4.26
N VAL A 67 -0.46 -8.17 -4.91
CA VAL A 67 -1.25 -7.16 -4.18
C VAL A 67 -2.37 -7.82 -3.38
N MET A 68 -3.08 -8.79 -3.96
CA MET A 68 -4.16 -9.49 -3.27
C MET A 68 -3.65 -10.28 -2.07
N ASP A 69 -2.51 -10.96 -2.20
CA ASP A 69 -1.84 -11.68 -1.12
C ASP A 69 -1.36 -10.73 -0.01
N ALA A 70 -0.84 -9.56 -0.39
CA ALA A 70 -0.47 -8.53 0.57
C ALA A 70 -1.70 -8.01 1.33
N LEU A 71 -2.80 -7.72 0.63
CA LEU A 71 -4.06 -7.26 1.23
C LEU A 71 -4.72 -8.34 2.09
N ALA A 72 -4.61 -9.62 1.73
CA ALA A 72 -5.16 -10.73 2.52
C ALA A 72 -4.57 -10.81 3.94
N SER A 73 -3.34 -10.31 4.13
CA SER A 73 -2.72 -10.20 5.46
C SER A 73 -3.28 -9.06 6.33
N VAL A 74 -4.11 -8.18 5.76
CA VAL A 74 -4.79 -7.10 6.48
C VAL A 74 -6.20 -7.56 6.85
N ALA A 75 -6.49 -7.59 8.16
CA ALA A 75 -7.82 -7.94 8.65
C ALA A 75 -8.90 -7.02 8.02
N PRO A 76 -10.10 -7.53 7.70
CA PRO A 76 -11.19 -6.69 7.22
C PRO A 76 -11.50 -5.56 8.21
N SER A 77 -11.83 -4.38 7.69
CA SER A 77 -12.20 -3.26 8.55
C SER A 77 -13.61 -3.47 9.11
N SER A 78 -13.72 -3.57 10.44
CA SER A 78 -15.01 -3.63 11.13
C SER A 78 -15.81 -2.31 11.05
N ALA A 79 -15.19 -1.22 10.56
CA ALA A 79 -15.86 0.05 10.32
C ALA A 79 -16.71 0.04 9.04
N VAL A 80 -16.30 -0.71 8.00
CA VAL A 80 -17.04 -0.81 6.73
C VAL A 80 -18.40 -1.51 6.92
N ALA A 81 -18.46 -2.48 7.83
CA ALA A 81 -19.69 -3.22 8.14
C ALA A 81 -20.76 -2.36 8.86
N ARG A 82 -20.38 -1.24 9.48
CA ARG A 82 -21.32 -0.39 10.25
C ARG A 82 -21.98 0.72 9.42
N SER A 83 -21.53 0.94 8.18
CA SER A 83 -22.04 2.00 7.29
C SER A 83 -23.20 1.54 6.39
N ALA A 84 -23.48 0.25 6.33
CA ALA A 84 -24.52 -0.34 5.48
C ALA A 84 -25.89 -0.48 6.17
N ASP A 85 -26.01 -0.01 7.42
CA ASP A 85 -27.21 -0.12 8.26
C ASP A 85 -27.86 1.25 8.55
N ARG A 86 -27.72 2.21 7.62
CA ARG A 86 -28.34 3.54 7.66
C ARG A 86 -28.78 3.97 6.28
#